data_AF-A0A7C6K9A1-F1
#
_entry.id   AF-A0A7C6K9A1-F1
#
_cell.length_a   1.000
_cell.length_b   1.000
_cell.length_c   1.000
_cell.angle_alpha   90.00
_cell.angle_beta   90.00
_cell.angle_gamma   90.00
#
_symmetry.space_group_name_H-M   'P 1'
#
loop_
_entity.id
_entity.type
_entity.pdbx_description
1 polymer ?
#
loop_
_entity_poly.entity_id
_entity_poly.type
_entity_poly.pdbx_seq_one_letter_code
_entity_poly.pdbx_strand_id
1 'polypeptide(L)'
;MIKRLSYWIILIILSLLLVACGPSNMNLSENIMAPRNRILPITGKWVIEDYKLGSTPEIDEDMARAYVGKEALFHEKLVTIGEDICWEPSFQIKVADPNDYLIHRYKVAPEYLNIDQDEVQIVSVECEDQIFNEYIKLSENKLIIGIKGTFFIMEKVAEHIEPELIAEYYKDRKAGIKAADMGADEEPNSSILIGLKSLDLNRTEDGLANWQYRTIFIRRDFQGIASIYEMEDIFLPRKKGFSKVEVDRIKLGRKVNDRIVVSSLGQTSDLELEVNEVNNDRKDFNRHKDDRTLKNILYIGNDYISVEKTHYLGKGERVLELHMIDHLDKERPLKISDVSGEIGREAFMEGAKKAIRTKYVDQKSSSIDLKPNEENFGLFRRSGHWIFRGRLDIVEDNQYSYKDFNIKATPPKELVQYDELPISWNRIKIKIPEAVDAFISPHEDMLVALTHNAMLIYPIDEGEIAYAPEAEIELNSAERVIMSEWAIGKYALAWEEEFLDNKAYPLK
;
A
#
# COMPACT_ATOMS: atom_id res chain seq x y z
N MET A 1 7.31 -59.40 -62.21
CA MET A 1 6.79 -58.05 -61.90
C MET A 1 6.26 -57.91 -60.47
N ILE A 2 5.53 -58.89 -59.92
CA ILE A 2 4.88 -58.81 -58.60
C ILE A 2 5.86 -58.60 -57.43
N LYS A 3 7.05 -59.22 -57.44
CA LYS A 3 8.06 -59.05 -56.37
C LYS A 3 8.68 -57.64 -56.33
N ARG A 4 8.89 -56.99 -57.49
CA ARG A 4 9.40 -55.61 -57.55
C ARG A 4 8.36 -54.60 -57.06
N LEU A 5 7.08 -54.84 -57.35
CA LEU A 5 5.97 -54.00 -56.87
C LEU A 5 5.81 -54.06 -55.34
N SER A 6 6.01 -55.24 -54.75
CA SER A 6 6.00 -55.45 -53.29
C SER A 6 7.11 -54.66 -52.58
N TYR A 7 8.34 -54.61 -53.14
CA TYR A 7 9.42 -53.79 -52.58
C TYR A 7 9.11 -52.29 -52.62
N TRP A 8 8.48 -51.79 -53.68
CA TRP A 8 8.07 -50.38 -53.76
C TRP A 8 6.98 -50.04 -52.74
N ILE A 9 6.03 -50.93 -52.51
CA ILE A 9 4.99 -50.75 -51.49
C ILE A 9 5.59 -50.72 -50.08
N ILE A 10 6.53 -51.62 -49.78
CA ILE A 10 7.22 -51.63 -48.48
C ILE A 10 8.06 -50.36 -48.30
N LEU A 11 8.73 -49.87 -49.35
CA LEU A 11 9.55 -48.66 -49.29
C LEU A 11 8.69 -47.40 -49.08
N ILE A 12 7.49 -47.35 -49.67
CA ILE A 12 6.51 -46.27 -49.46
C ILE A 12 5.96 -46.31 -48.03
N ILE A 13 5.63 -47.50 -47.50
CA ILE A 13 5.19 -47.66 -46.11
C ILE A 13 6.29 -47.26 -45.12
N LEU A 14 7.55 -47.60 -45.42
CA LEU A 14 8.71 -47.21 -44.59
C LEU A 14 8.94 -45.69 -44.61
N SER A 15 8.67 -45.03 -45.75
CA SER A 15 8.77 -43.57 -45.86
C SER A 15 7.65 -42.83 -45.10
N LEU A 16 6.46 -43.43 -44.99
CA LEU A 16 5.35 -42.87 -44.21
C LEU A 16 5.60 -42.94 -42.69
N LEU A 17 6.38 -43.91 -42.21
CA LEU A 17 6.80 -44.00 -40.80
C LEU A 17 7.83 -42.92 -40.40
N LEU A 18 8.53 -42.31 -41.37
CA LEU A 18 9.55 -41.28 -41.12
C LEU A 18 8.98 -39.85 -41.04
N VAL A 19 7.68 -39.64 -41.31
CA VAL A 19 7.01 -38.32 -41.24
C VAL A 19 6.25 -38.14 -39.91
N ALA A 20 6.25 -39.14 -39.02
CA ALA A 20 5.52 -39.10 -37.75
C ALA A 20 6.19 -38.27 -36.63
N CYS A 21 7.26 -37.52 -36.93
CA CYS A 21 7.87 -36.58 -36.00
C CYS A 21 8.23 -35.28 -36.74
N GLY A 22 7.20 -34.53 -37.16
CA GLY A 22 7.33 -33.10 -37.39
C GLY A 22 7.25 -32.37 -36.05
N PRO A 23 7.93 -31.21 -35.86
CA PRO A 23 7.74 -30.41 -34.67
C PRO A 23 6.31 -29.87 -34.69
N SER A 24 5.40 -30.59 -34.03
CA SER A 24 4.18 -29.99 -33.56
C SER A 24 4.61 -28.84 -32.65
N ASN A 25 4.12 -27.63 -32.95
CA ASN A 25 4.09 -26.54 -32.00
C ASN A 25 3.22 -27.01 -30.82
N MET A 26 3.80 -27.80 -29.93
CA MET A 26 3.26 -28.08 -28.62
C MET A 26 3.53 -26.82 -27.81
N ASN A 27 2.52 -25.95 -27.74
CA ASN A 27 2.42 -25.00 -26.65
C ASN A 27 2.41 -25.82 -25.36
N LEU A 28 3.55 -25.86 -24.70
CA LEU A 28 3.76 -26.50 -23.40
C LEU A 28 3.15 -25.65 -22.27
N SER A 29 1.99 -25.01 -22.52
CA SER A 29 1.31 -24.12 -21.58
C SER A 29 -0.15 -24.50 -21.32
N GLU A 30 -0.69 -25.52 -22.00
CA GLU A 30 -2.05 -25.99 -21.72
C GLU A 30 -2.00 -27.41 -21.14
N ASN A 31 -2.33 -27.49 -19.84
CA ASN A 31 -2.43 -28.69 -18.99
C ASN A 31 -1.19 -29.11 -18.21
N ILE A 32 -0.47 -28.15 -17.61
CA ILE A 32 0.11 -28.40 -16.28
C ILE A 32 -0.96 -27.97 -15.26
N MET A 33 -1.96 -28.83 -15.03
CA MET A 33 -2.69 -28.73 -13.77
C MET A 33 -1.73 -29.17 -12.68
N ALA A 34 -1.43 -28.29 -11.73
CA ALA A 34 -0.74 -28.68 -10.51
C ALA A 34 -1.45 -29.91 -9.91
N PRO A 35 -0.70 -30.93 -9.44
CA PRO A 35 -1.31 -32.08 -8.79
C PRO A 35 -2.17 -31.58 -7.62
N ARG A 36 -3.48 -31.87 -7.63
CA ARG A 36 -4.34 -31.65 -6.47
C ARG A 36 -3.88 -32.60 -5.37
N ASN A 37 -3.02 -32.12 -4.47
CA ASN A 37 -2.68 -32.82 -3.24
C ASN A 37 -3.96 -32.99 -2.42
N ARG A 38 -4.57 -34.17 -2.49
CA ARG A 38 -5.83 -34.47 -1.79
C ARG A 38 -5.66 -34.70 -0.28
N ILE A 39 -4.44 -34.59 0.24
CA ILE A 39 -4.14 -34.76 1.67
C ILE A 39 -3.57 -33.45 2.18
N LEU A 40 -4.43 -32.68 2.81
CA LEU A 40 -4.10 -31.45 3.51
C LEU A 40 -3.32 -31.82 4.79
N PRO A 41 -2.02 -31.48 4.89
CA PRO A 41 -1.13 -32.01 5.94
C PRO A 41 -1.45 -31.49 7.35
N ILE A 42 -2.33 -30.49 7.46
CA ILE A 42 -2.71 -29.84 8.71
C ILE A 42 -4.23 -29.90 8.96
N THR A 43 -4.96 -30.73 8.21
CA THR A 43 -6.42 -30.91 8.41
C THR A 43 -6.74 -31.25 9.84
N GLY A 44 -7.82 -30.69 10.37
CA GLY A 44 -8.34 -31.03 11.68
C GLY A 44 -8.66 -29.80 12.52
N LYS A 45 -9.01 -30.06 13.77
CA LYS A 45 -9.24 -29.05 14.79
C LYS A 45 -7.98 -28.89 15.64
N TRP A 46 -7.60 -27.64 15.85
CA TRP A 46 -6.40 -27.25 16.58
C TRP A 46 -6.75 -26.23 17.65
N VAL A 47 -5.94 -26.14 18.69
CA VAL A 47 -6.08 -25.15 19.76
C VAL A 47 -4.73 -24.49 20.00
N ILE A 48 -4.73 -23.18 20.22
CA ILE A 48 -3.54 -22.45 20.67
C ILE A 48 -3.29 -22.80 22.14
N GLU A 49 -2.24 -23.55 22.41
CA GLU A 49 -1.89 -24.01 23.77
C GLU A 49 -0.93 -23.04 24.47
N ASP A 50 -0.02 -22.42 23.71
CA ASP A 50 1.04 -21.59 24.26
C ASP A 50 1.52 -20.55 23.25
N TYR A 51 2.33 -19.60 23.70
CA TYR A 51 2.95 -18.60 22.84
C TYR A 51 4.37 -18.25 23.28
N LYS A 52 5.16 -17.76 22.33
CA LYS A 52 6.47 -17.18 22.56
C LYS A 52 6.53 -15.82 21.90
N LEU A 53 6.80 -14.79 22.69
CA LEU A 53 7.04 -13.45 22.18
C LEU A 53 8.31 -13.46 21.33
N GLY A 54 8.25 -12.92 20.12
CA GLY A 54 9.43 -12.73 19.28
C GLY A 54 10.35 -11.62 19.79
N SER A 55 11.40 -11.33 19.05
CA SER A 55 12.38 -10.29 19.40
C SER A 55 11.77 -8.88 19.42
N THR A 56 10.71 -8.65 18.64
CA THR A 56 9.94 -7.40 18.56
C THR A 56 8.45 -7.71 18.39
N PRO A 57 7.72 -8.03 19.47
CA PRO A 57 6.29 -8.33 19.38
C PRO A 57 5.51 -7.03 19.18
N GLU A 58 4.61 -7.00 18.20
CA GLU A 58 3.70 -5.87 17.95
C GLU A 58 2.47 -5.91 18.88
N ILE A 59 2.23 -7.07 19.50
CA ILE A 59 1.22 -7.25 20.56
C ILE A 59 1.90 -7.45 21.91
N ASP A 60 1.34 -6.87 22.97
CA ASP A 60 1.80 -7.09 24.33
C ASP A 60 1.42 -8.48 24.86
N GLU A 61 1.95 -8.81 26.03
CA GLU A 61 1.77 -10.12 26.65
C GLU A 61 0.30 -10.41 27.01
N ASP A 62 -0.48 -9.39 27.38
CA ASP A 62 -1.89 -9.54 27.74
C ASP A 62 -2.73 -9.87 26.49
N MET A 63 -2.47 -9.18 25.37
CA MET A 63 -3.08 -9.48 24.07
C MET A 63 -2.66 -10.85 23.56
N ALA A 64 -1.39 -11.25 23.69
CA ALA A 64 -0.94 -12.58 23.30
C ALA A 64 -1.63 -13.68 24.13
N ARG A 65 -1.76 -13.48 25.44
CA ARG A 65 -2.46 -14.44 26.33
C ARG A 65 -3.91 -14.64 25.95
N ALA A 66 -4.58 -13.63 25.39
CA ALA A 66 -5.97 -13.74 24.94
C ALA A 66 -6.17 -14.69 23.74
N TYR A 67 -5.09 -15.09 23.04
CA TYR A 67 -5.15 -16.10 21.99
C TYR A 67 -5.09 -17.53 22.53
N VAL A 68 -4.58 -17.75 23.74
CA VAL A 68 -4.51 -19.08 24.35
C VAL A 68 -5.92 -19.64 24.57
N GLY A 69 -6.14 -20.87 24.15
CA GLY A 69 -7.44 -21.54 24.16
C GLY A 69 -8.33 -21.22 22.96
N LYS A 70 -7.93 -20.32 22.05
CA LYS A 70 -8.66 -20.13 20.79
C LYS A 70 -8.50 -21.35 19.90
N GLU A 71 -9.60 -21.73 19.26
CA GLU A 71 -9.64 -22.86 18.34
C GLU A 71 -9.37 -22.41 16.90
N ALA A 72 -8.85 -23.33 16.11
CA ALA A 72 -8.64 -23.18 14.68
C ALA A 72 -9.11 -24.46 13.97
N LEU A 73 -9.79 -24.27 12.84
CA LEU A 73 -10.26 -25.36 11.99
C LEU A 73 -9.52 -25.31 10.67
N PHE A 74 -8.98 -26.44 10.21
CA PHE A 74 -8.38 -26.55 8.89
C PHE A 74 -9.14 -27.60 8.08
N HIS A 75 -9.88 -27.14 7.08
CA HIS A 75 -10.67 -27.97 6.19
C HIS A 75 -10.50 -27.51 4.74
N GLU A 76 -10.73 -28.38 3.76
CA GLU A 76 -10.74 -28.03 2.32
C GLU A 76 -11.78 -26.96 1.92
N LYS A 77 -12.70 -26.61 2.83
CA LYS A 77 -13.81 -25.68 2.56
C LYS A 77 -13.66 -24.36 3.31
N LEU A 78 -12.98 -24.39 4.46
CA LEU A 78 -12.71 -23.21 5.26
C LEU A 78 -11.51 -23.46 6.18
N VAL A 79 -10.77 -22.38 6.47
CA VAL A 79 -9.84 -22.32 7.59
C VAL A 79 -10.34 -21.26 8.58
N THR A 80 -10.30 -21.54 9.89
CA THR A 80 -10.58 -20.52 10.91
C THR A 80 -9.42 -20.39 11.88
N ILE A 81 -9.26 -19.19 12.44
CA ILE A 81 -8.41 -18.95 13.61
C ILE A 81 -9.06 -17.87 14.48
N GLY A 82 -9.61 -18.26 15.63
CA GLY A 82 -10.41 -17.34 16.43
C GLY A 82 -11.65 -16.85 15.68
N GLU A 83 -11.70 -15.55 15.36
CA GLU A 83 -12.82 -14.91 14.63
C GLU A 83 -12.55 -14.79 13.12
N ASP A 84 -11.31 -15.00 12.69
CA ASP A 84 -10.92 -14.89 11.28
C ASP A 84 -11.29 -16.17 10.52
N ILE A 85 -11.91 -16.00 9.35
CA ILE A 85 -12.38 -17.11 8.51
C ILE A 85 -11.88 -16.94 7.08
N CYS A 86 -11.20 -17.95 6.58
CA CYS A 86 -10.82 -18.14 5.19
C CYS A 86 -11.82 -19.09 4.52
N TRP A 87 -12.55 -18.64 3.51
CA TRP A 87 -13.44 -19.49 2.72
C TRP A 87 -12.71 -20.06 1.51
N GLU A 88 -13.03 -21.30 1.14
CA GLU A 88 -12.48 -21.98 -0.04
C GLU A 88 -10.94 -21.90 -0.12
N PRO A 89 -10.24 -22.30 0.96
CA PRO A 89 -8.80 -22.14 1.09
C PRO A 89 -8.01 -22.93 0.05
N SER A 90 -7.03 -22.25 -0.52
CA SER A 90 -5.91 -22.80 -1.29
C SER A 90 -4.75 -23.10 -0.33
N PHE A 91 -4.02 -24.21 -0.56
CA PHE A 91 -2.89 -24.59 0.29
C PHE A 91 -1.64 -24.87 -0.54
N GLN A 92 -0.54 -24.23 -0.15
CA GLN A 92 0.78 -24.47 -0.73
C GLN A 92 1.74 -24.98 0.36
N ILE A 93 2.57 -25.95 0.01
CA ILE A 93 3.51 -26.57 0.95
C ILE A 93 4.92 -26.41 0.38
N LYS A 94 5.82 -25.86 1.18
CA LYS A 94 7.25 -25.81 0.89
C LYS A 94 8.04 -26.41 2.05
N VAL A 95 9.14 -27.10 1.72
CA VAL A 95 10.12 -27.54 2.72
C VAL A 95 11.22 -26.48 2.78
N ALA A 96 11.61 -26.08 3.99
CA ALA A 96 12.62 -25.04 4.18
C ALA A 96 13.56 -25.40 5.34
N ASP A 97 14.79 -24.92 5.26
CA ASP A 97 15.71 -24.88 6.39
C ASP A 97 15.16 -23.89 7.45
N PRO A 98 15.01 -24.30 8.73
CA PRO A 98 14.44 -23.43 9.76
C PRO A 98 15.29 -22.20 10.06
N ASN A 99 16.61 -22.29 9.98
CA ASN A 99 17.49 -21.15 10.19
C ASN A 99 17.25 -20.12 9.09
N ASP A 100 17.23 -20.55 7.83
CA ASP A 100 16.99 -19.66 6.71
C ASP A 100 15.60 -19.02 6.79
N TYR A 101 14.56 -19.80 7.11
CA TYR A 101 13.19 -19.29 7.17
C TYR A 101 12.98 -18.36 8.38
N LEU A 102 13.38 -18.75 9.59
CA LEU A 102 13.08 -18.00 10.81
C LEU A 102 14.03 -16.85 11.08
N ILE A 103 15.34 -17.03 10.84
CA ILE A 103 16.32 -15.97 11.10
C ILE A 103 16.20 -14.87 10.06
N HIS A 104 16.03 -15.19 8.76
CA HIS A 104 15.92 -14.13 7.74
C HIS A 104 14.58 -13.39 7.81
N ARG A 105 13.46 -14.12 7.92
CA ARG A 105 12.11 -13.54 7.89
C ARG A 105 11.67 -12.94 9.21
N TYR A 106 11.94 -13.63 10.32
CA TYR A 106 11.40 -13.25 11.63
C TYR A 106 12.44 -12.88 12.69
N LYS A 107 13.75 -12.97 12.38
CA LYS A 107 14.85 -12.63 13.32
C LYS A 107 14.78 -13.43 14.63
N VAL A 108 14.30 -14.67 14.56
CA VAL A 108 14.19 -15.59 15.70
C VAL A 108 15.00 -16.85 15.42
N ALA A 109 15.76 -17.31 16.42
CA ALA A 109 16.51 -18.55 16.35
C ALA A 109 15.54 -19.76 16.47
N PRO A 110 15.64 -20.79 15.62
CA PRO A 110 14.76 -21.96 15.67
C PRO A 110 14.71 -22.63 17.06
N GLU A 111 15.85 -22.65 17.77
CA GLU A 111 15.97 -23.22 19.11
C GLU A 111 15.10 -22.47 20.13
N TYR A 112 14.89 -21.16 19.95
CA TYR A 112 13.99 -20.38 20.79
C TYR A 112 12.55 -20.87 20.66
N LEU A 113 12.15 -21.36 19.49
CA LEU A 113 10.84 -21.94 19.25
C LEU A 113 10.79 -23.45 19.53
N ASN A 114 11.85 -24.04 20.10
CA ASN A 114 12.02 -25.48 20.29
C ASN A 114 11.97 -26.28 18.98
N ILE A 115 12.56 -25.74 17.91
CA ILE A 115 12.68 -26.41 16.61
C ILE A 115 14.10 -26.96 16.51
N ASP A 116 14.22 -28.28 16.45
CA ASP A 116 15.46 -29.04 16.39
C ASP A 116 15.64 -29.82 15.07
N GLN A 117 14.74 -29.59 14.11
CA GLN A 117 14.67 -30.29 12.84
C GLN A 117 15.59 -29.61 11.80
N ASP A 118 16.24 -30.40 10.96
CA ASP A 118 17.07 -29.84 9.87
C ASP A 118 16.20 -29.19 8.77
N GLU A 119 14.96 -29.64 8.61
CA GLU A 119 13.98 -29.12 7.66
C GLU A 119 12.59 -29.05 8.30
N VAL A 120 11.84 -27.99 7.99
CA VAL A 120 10.44 -27.82 8.40
C VAL A 120 9.54 -27.67 7.19
N GLN A 121 8.29 -28.12 7.31
CA GLN A 121 7.26 -27.87 6.31
C GLN A 121 6.56 -26.55 6.63
N ILE A 122 6.58 -25.63 5.68
CA ILE A 122 5.79 -24.40 5.75
C ILE A 122 4.53 -24.60 4.92
N VAL A 123 3.39 -24.46 5.56
CA VAL A 123 2.07 -24.56 4.94
C VAL A 123 1.50 -23.16 4.83
N SER A 124 1.42 -22.65 3.60
CA SER A 124 0.82 -21.37 3.28
C SER A 124 -0.66 -21.60 2.93
N VAL A 125 -1.56 -20.89 3.61
CA VAL A 125 -2.99 -20.88 3.32
C VAL A 125 -3.30 -19.59 2.57
N GLU A 126 -4.03 -19.70 1.47
CA GLU A 126 -4.46 -18.58 0.64
C GLU A 126 -6.00 -18.58 0.53
N CYS A 127 -6.61 -17.40 0.53
CA CYS A 127 -8.03 -17.21 0.19
C CYS A 127 -8.12 -16.10 -0.84
N GLU A 128 -8.95 -16.27 -1.86
CA GLU A 128 -9.17 -15.23 -2.89
C GLU A 128 -7.83 -14.70 -3.46
N ASP A 129 -6.90 -15.64 -3.71
CA ASP A 129 -5.56 -15.40 -4.24
C ASP A 129 -4.63 -14.50 -3.37
N GLN A 130 -5.00 -14.24 -2.12
CA GLN A 130 -4.15 -13.59 -1.11
C GLN A 130 -3.69 -14.58 -0.04
N ILE A 131 -2.47 -14.40 0.49
CA ILE A 131 -1.96 -15.21 1.61
C ILE A 131 -2.75 -14.87 2.87
N PHE A 132 -3.49 -15.85 3.38
CA PHE A 132 -4.21 -15.77 4.65
C PHE A 132 -3.23 -15.85 5.81
N ASN A 133 -2.47 -16.95 5.90
CA ASN A 133 -1.48 -17.20 6.96
C ASN A 133 -0.45 -18.26 6.53
N GLU A 134 0.73 -18.25 7.15
CA GLU A 134 1.73 -19.31 7.02
C GLU A 134 1.92 -20.05 8.35
N TYR A 135 1.98 -21.38 8.28
CA TYR A 135 2.13 -22.26 9.43
C TYR A 135 3.40 -23.09 9.31
N ILE A 136 4.19 -23.16 10.37
CA ILE A 136 5.35 -24.05 10.47
C ILE A 136 4.85 -25.36 11.08
N LYS A 137 4.86 -26.44 10.29
CA LYS A 137 4.50 -27.78 10.76
C LYS A 137 5.70 -28.45 11.41
N LEU A 138 5.64 -28.63 12.73
CA LEU A 138 6.66 -29.32 13.52
C LEU A 138 6.39 -30.82 13.59
N SER A 139 5.13 -31.24 13.66
CA SER A 139 4.75 -32.65 13.60
C SER A 139 3.30 -32.77 13.14
N GLU A 140 2.76 -33.99 13.09
CA GLU A 140 1.33 -34.19 12.79
C GLU A 140 0.40 -33.52 13.80
N ASN A 141 0.88 -33.30 15.03
CA ASN A 141 0.07 -32.75 16.13
C ASN A 141 0.55 -31.39 16.64
N LYS A 142 1.57 -30.77 16.02
CA LYS A 142 2.09 -29.46 16.44
C LYS A 142 2.37 -28.52 15.28
N LEU A 143 1.81 -27.32 15.36
CA LEU A 143 2.05 -26.21 14.43
C LEU A 143 2.54 -24.98 15.18
N ILE A 144 3.21 -24.09 14.47
CA ILE A 144 3.48 -22.72 14.90
C ILE A 144 2.92 -21.75 13.86
N ILE A 145 2.27 -20.68 14.32
CA ILE A 145 1.90 -19.53 13.51
C ILE A 145 2.53 -18.26 14.08
N GLY A 146 3.09 -17.41 13.20
CA GLY A 146 3.57 -16.09 13.57
C GLY A 146 2.49 -15.04 13.31
N ILE A 147 2.01 -14.36 14.34
CA ILE A 147 1.05 -13.25 14.24
C ILE A 147 1.65 -12.05 14.94
N LYS A 148 1.83 -10.94 14.21
CA LYS A 148 2.23 -9.64 14.80
C LYS A 148 3.46 -9.74 15.72
N GLY A 149 4.49 -10.46 15.25
CA GLY A 149 5.74 -10.68 16.00
C GLY A 149 5.65 -11.64 17.19
N THR A 150 4.53 -12.34 17.39
CA THR A 150 4.34 -13.38 18.41
C THR A 150 4.10 -14.74 17.76
N PHE A 151 4.73 -15.78 18.31
CA PHE A 151 4.63 -17.15 17.80
C PHE A 151 3.68 -17.96 18.67
N PHE A 152 2.55 -18.36 18.10
CA PHE A 152 1.55 -19.19 18.76
C PHE A 152 1.79 -20.65 18.43
N ILE A 153 1.83 -21.48 19.47
CA ILE A 153 2.03 -22.92 19.38
C ILE A 153 0.66 -23.59 19.46
N MET A 154 0.35 -24.40 18.45
CA MET A 154 -0.95 -25.02 18.29
C MET A 154 -0.83 -26.54 18.41
N GLU A 155 -1.78 -27.16 19.11
CA GLU A 155 -1.89 -28.61 19.24
C GLU A 155 -3.17 -29.13 18.59
N LYS A 156 -3.04 -30.29 17.92
CA LYS A 156 -4.17 -30.93 17.26
C LYS A 156 -5.05 -31.64 18.29
N VAL A 157 -6.33 -31.28 18.31
CA VAL A 157 -7.32 -31.87 19.23
C VAL A 157 -8.29 -32.82 18.52
N ALA A 158 -8.45 -32.70 17.20
CA ALA A 158 -9.21 -33.67 16.40
C ALA A 158 -8.67 -33.78 14.98
N GLU A 159 -8.60 -35.01 14.45
CA GLU A 159 -8.15 -35.28 13.09
C GLU A 159 -9.21 -34.92 12.04
N HIS A 160 -10.47 -35.18 12.37
CA HIS A 160 -11.61 -34.96 11.50
C HIS A 160 -12.48 -33.84 12.07
N ILE A 161 -13.01 -33.01 11.19
CA ILE A 161 -13.97 -31.98 11.55
C ILE A 161 -15.35 -32.52 11.16
N GLU A 162 -16.26 -32.58 12.14
CA GLU A 162 -17.62 -33.07 11.91
C GLU A 162 -18.30 -32.26 10.80
N PRO A 163 -18.91 -32.91 9.79
CA PRO A 163 -19.59 -32.22 8.71
C PRO A 163 -20.66 -31.24 9.19
N GLU A 164 -21.31 -31.55 10.32
CA GLU A 164 -22.31 -30.70 10.98
C GLU A 164 -21.71 -29.37 11.45
N LEU A 165 -20.47 -29.38 11.96
CA LEU A 165 -19.78 -28.16 12.39
C LEU A 165 -19.46 -27.27 11.19
N ILE A 166 -18.94 -27.85 10.10
CA ILE A 166 -18.75 -27.11 8.84
C ILE A 166 -20.09 -26.58 8.31
N ALA A 167 -21.16 -27.39 8.37
CA ALA A 167 -22.49 -26.98 7.94
C ALA A 167 -23.06 -25.85 8.81
N GLU A 168 -22.72 -25.77 10.10
CA GLU A 168 -23.06 -24.65 10.99
C GLU A 168 -22.36 -23.36 10.55
N TYR A 169 -21.05 -23.40 10.28
CA TYR A 169 -20.34 -22.25 9.70
C TYR A 169 -20.94 -21.82 8.37
N TYR A 170 -21.36 -22.75 7.50
CA TYR A 170 -22.05 -22.40 6.26
C TYR A 170 -23.51 -21.97 6.46
N LYS A 171 -24.17 -22.39 7.54
CA LYS A 171 -25.52 -21.96 7.91
C LYS A 171 -25.48 -20.56 8.49
N ASP A 172 -24.46 -20.24 9.28
CA ASP A 172 -24.17 -18.90 9.79
C ASP A 172 -23.62 -18.01 8.68
N ARG A 173 -22.80 -18.53 7.76
CA ARG A 173 -22.50 -17.84 6.50
C ARG A 173 -23.76 -17.63 5.70
N LYS A 174 -24.69 -18.58 5.60
CA LYS A 174 -25.98 -18.40 4.91
C LYS A 174 -27.00 -17.58 5.68
N ALA A 175 -26.88 -17.44 7.00
CA ALA A 175 -27.75 -16.65 7.86
C ALA A 175 -27.22 -15.23 7.99
N GLY A 176 -25.90 -15.06 7.97
CA GLY A 176 -25.15 -13.83 7.79
C GLY A 176 -25.26 -13.34 6.35
N ILE A 177 -25.19 -14.23 5.35
CA ILE A 177 -25.62 -13.95 3.97
C ILE A 177 -27.11 -13.66 4.00
N LYS A 178 -28.01 -14.42 4.62
CA LYS A 178 -29.45 -14.04 4.65
C LYS A 178 -29.75 -12.75 5.42
N ALA A 179 -28.96 -12.38 6.40
CA ALA A 179 -29.03 -11.10 7.10
C ALA A 179 -28.38 -9.97 6.28
N ALA A 180 -27.38 -10.30 5.45
CA ALA A 180 -26.78 -9.47 4.39
C ALA A 180 -27.53 -9.59 3.05
N ASP A 181 -28.56 -10.43 2.91
CA ASP A 181 -29.42 -10.62 1.73
C ASP A 181 -30.77 -9.96 2.06
N MET A 182 -31.08 -9.87 3.37
CA MET A 182 -31.93 -8.84 3.95
C MET A 182 -31.18 -7.52 4.22
N GLY A 183 -29.91 -7.45 3.80
CA GLY A 183 -29.01 -6.30 3.94
C GLY A 183 -27.97 -6.25 2.84
N ALA A 184 -28.43 -6.34 1.58
CA ALA A 184 -27.69 -6.23 0.31
C ALA A 184 -26.44 -7.14 0.09
N ASP A 185 -26.45 -7.92 -1.00
CA ASP A 185 -25.24 -8.07 -1.81
C ASP A 185 -24.61 -6.65 -1.88
N GLU A 186 -23.46 -6.39 -1.25
CA GLU A 186 -22.79 -5.12 -1.49
C GLU A 186 -22.26 -5.20 -2.92
N GLU A 187 -23.12 -4.78 -3.86
CA GLU A 187 -22.77 -4.36 -5.19
C GLU A 187 -21.43 -3.61 -5.12
N PRO A 188 -20.45 -3.91 -5.99
CA PRO A 188 -19.14 -3.28 -5.94
C PRO A 188 -19.33 -1.77 -5.95
N ASN A 189 -19.02 -1.16 -4.81
CA ASN A 189 -19.18 0.27 -4.57
C ASN A 189 -17.88 0.76 -3.98
N SER A 190 -17.11 1.46 -4.80
CA SER A 190 -15.83 2.04 -4.40
C SER A 190 -15.83 3.52 -4.69
N SER A 191 -15.15 4.27 -3.83
CA SER A 191 -14.83 5.67 -4.10
C SER A 191 -13.38 5.95 -3.82
N ILE A 192 -12.85 6.96 -4.50
CA ILE A 192 -11.49 7.45 -4.29
C ILE A 192 -11.52 8.97 -4.10
N LEU A 193 -10.76 9.42 -3.11
CA LEU A 193 -10.34 10.81 -2.96
C LEU A 193 -8.92 10.98 -3.50
N ILE A 194 -8.77 11.80 -4.53
CA ILE A 194 -7.50 12.11 -5.16
C ILE A 194 -7.14 13.56 -4.88
N GLY A 195 -6.12 13.76 -4.04
CA GLY A 195 -5.57 15.07 -3.77
C GLY A 195 -4.53 15.43 -4.83
N LEU A 196 -4.70 16.59 -5.43
CA LEU A 196 -3.86 17.10 -6.50
C LEU A 196 -3.18 18.40 -6.06
N LYS A 197 -1.97 18.62 -6.58
CA LYS A 197 -1.28 19.91 -6.50
C LYS A 197 -0.90 20.41 -7.88
N SER A 198 -0.97 21.72 -8.05
CA SER A 198 -0.51 22.42 -9.25
C SER A 198 0.27 23.67 -8.87
N LEU A 199 1.19 24.08 -9.74
CA LEU A 199 1.90 25.35 -9.55
C LEU A 199 1.07 26.45 -10.21
N ASP A 200 0.72 27.47 -9.43
CA ASP A 200 0.04 28.64 -9.97
C ASP A 200 1.02 29.51 -10.76
N LEU A 201 1.03 29.33 -12.08
CA LEU A 201 1.86 30.10 -13.00
C LEU A 201 1.39 31.56 -13.11
N ASN A 202 0.11 31.84 -12.84
CA ASN A 202 -0.53 33.15 -13.02
C ASN A 202 -0.38 34.04 -11.77
N ARG A 203 -0.28 33.45 -10.58
CA ARG A 203 0.01 34.15 -9.32
C ARG A 203 1.39 33.78 -8.77
N THR A 204 2.41 33.91 -9.60
CA THR A 204 3.80 34.02 -9.12
C THR A 204 4.00 35.40 -8.49
N GLU A 205 3.32 35.65 -7.37
CA GLU A 205 3.51 36.88 -6.61
C GLU A 205 4.97 36.96 -6.15
N ASP A 206 5.62 38.07 -6.48
CA ASP A 206 7.01 38.35 -6.11
C ASP A 206 8.04 37.34 -6.65
N GLY A 207 7.67 36.55 -7.68
CA GLY A 207 8.54 35.52 -8.28
C GLY A 207 8.72 34.25 -7.42
N LEU A 208 7.89 34.09 -6.38
CA LEU A 208 7.91 32.92 -5.49
C LEU A 208 6.90 31.87 -5.97
N ALA A 209 7.26 30.59 -5.85
CA ALA A 209 6.37 29.49 -6.17
C ALA A 209 5.11 29.54 -5.30
N ASN A 210 3.93 29.37 -5.89
CA ASN A 210 2.66 29.31 -5.18
C ASN A 210 1.94 28.01 -5.57
N TRP A 211 1.76 27.11 -4.60
CA TRP A 211 1.13 25.81 -4.84
C TRP A 211 -0.37 25.91 -4.56
N GLN A 212 -1.17 25.43 -5.49
CA GLN A 212 -2.61 25.26 -5.32
C GLN A 212 -2.94 23.78 -5.16
N TYR A 213 -4.02 23.52 -4.45
CA TYR A 213 -4.47 22.18 -4.10
C TYR A 213 -5.95 22.04 -4.41
N ARG A 214 -6.34 20.85 -4.84
CA ARG A 214 -7.74 20.45 -5.03
C ARG A 214 -7.91 18.97 -4.76
N THR A 215 -9.13 18.57 -4.45
CA THR A 215 -9.50 17.17 -4.27
C THR A 215 -10.54 16.78 -5.29
N ILE A 216 -10.33 15.64 -5.95
CA ILE A 216 -11.31 15.00 -6.82
C ILE A 216 -11.86 13.78 -6.08
N PHE A 217 -13.18 13.68 -6.04
CA PHE A 217 -13.90 12.49 -5.60
C PHE A 217 -14.47 11.77 -6.82
N ILE A 218 -14.27 10.45 -6.89
CA ILE A 218 -14.86 9.59 -7.91
C ILE A 218 -15.53 8.43 -7.18
N ARG A 219 -16.81 8.18 -7.46
CA ARG A 219 -17.50 6.96 -7.02
C ARG A 219 -17.91 6.11 -8.20
N ARG A 220 -17.68 4.81 -8.05
CA ARG A 220 -18.13 3.75 -8.94
C ARG A 220 -19.07 2.83 -8.19
N ASP A 221 -20.19 2.50 -8.79
CA ASP A 221 -21.06 1.41 -8.37
C ASP A 221 -21.16 0.34 -9.47
N PHE A 222 -22.02 -0.67 -9.27
CA PHE A 222 -22.22 -1.76 -10.23
C PHE A 222 -22.66 -1.31 -11.63
N GLN A 223 -23.20 -0.10 -11.79
CA GLN A 223 -23.61 0.44 -13.09
C GLN A 223 -22.47 1.17 -13.81
N GLY A 224 -21.37 1.47 -13.12
CA GLY A 224 -20.26 2.25 -13.63
C GLY A 224 -19.95 3.46 -12.75
N ILE A 225 -19.41 4.52 -13.36
CA ILE A 225 -19.11 5.77 -12.65
C ILE A 225 -20.41 6.46 -12.28
N ALA A 226 -20.68 6.48 -10.98
CA ALA A 226 -21.89 7.04 -10.41
C ALA A 226 -21.80 8.55 -10.23
N SER A 227 -20.64 9.06 -9.81
CA SER A 227 -20.42 10.48 -9.59
C SER A 227 -18.97 10.90 -9.65
N ILE A 228 -18.75 12.16 -10.02
CA ILE A 228 -17.44 12.82 -10.01
C ILE A 228 -17.62 14.24 -9.47
N TYR A 229 -16.96 14.54 -8.37
CA TYR A 229 -16.98 15.85 -7.73
C TYR A 229 -15.57 16.41 -7.56
N GLU A 230 -15.48 17.72 -7.43
CA GLU A 230 -14.24 18.43 -7.12
C GLU A 230 -14.48 19.47 -6.02
N MET A 231 -13.45 19.73 -5.21
CA MET A 231 -13.41 20.88 -4.32
C MET A 231 -12.00 21.47 -4.22
N GLU A 232 -11.94 22.74 -3.81
CA GLU A 232 -10.68 23.41 -3.48
C GLU A 232 -10.03 22.80 -2.22
N ASP A 233 -8.70 22.85 -2.18
CA ASP A 233 -7.85 22.31 -1.13
C ASP A 233 -7.92 20.78 -0.97
N ILE A 234 -7.30 20.26 0.09
CA ILE A 234 -7.25 18.81 0.35
C ILE A 234 -8.33 18.41 1.35
N PHE A 235 -9.21 17.52 0.93
CA PHE A 235 -10.22 16.89 1.78
C PHE A 235 -9.77 15.47 2.12
N LEU A 236 -9.55 15.22 3.40
CA LEU A 236 -8.79 14.08 3.88
C LEU A 236 -9.64 13.25 4.87
N PRO A 237 -9.82 11.93 4.64
CA PRO A 237 -10.44 11.04 5.60
C PRO A 237 -9.51 10.80 6.81
N ARG A 238 -10.06 10.93 8.02
CA ARG A 238 -9.39 10.74 9.31
C ARG A 238 -10.15 9.72 10.16
N LYS A 239 -9.51 9.19 11.20
CA LYS A 239 -10.14 8.24 12.15
C LYS A 239 -11.44 8.75 12.80
N LYS A 240 -11.61 10.07 12.92
CA LYS A 240 -12.76 10.71 13.58
C LYS A 240 -13.65 11.52 12.62
N GLY A 241 -13.65 11.20 11.32
CA GLY A 241 -14.41 11.92 10.30
C GLY A 241 -13.50 12.47 9.22
N PHE A 242 -13.69 13.73 8.82
CA PHE A 242 -12.92 14.35 7.75
C PHE A 242 -12.16 15.57 8.23
N SER A 243 -11.11 15.92 7.49
CA SER A 243 -10.37 17.15 7.69
C SER A 243 -10.15 17.84 6.36
N LYS A 244 -10.20 19.17 6.39
CA LYS A 244 -9.73 20.02 5.30
C LYS A 244 -8.31 20.49 5.59
N VAL A 245 -7.43 20.41 4.62
CA VAL A 245 -6.03 20.85 4.71
C VAL A 245 -5.76 21.96 3.70
N GLU A 246 -5.46 23.14 4.23
CA GLU A 246 -5.27 24.38 3.48
C GLU A 246 -3.83 24.88 3.64
N VAL A 247 -3.30 25.60 2.65
CA VAL A 247 -1.98 26.23 2.73
C VAL A 247 -2.13 27.75 2.68
N ASP A 248 -2.06 28.37 3.86
CA ASP A 248 -2.14 29.81 4.04
C ASP A 248 -0.80 30.48 3.74
N ARG A 249 -0.78 31.38 2.74
CA ARG A 249 0.36 32.26 2.51
C ARG A 249 0.26 33.54 3.35
N ILE A 250 1.11 33.66 4.36
CA ILE A 250 1.18 34.81 5.26
C ILE A 250 2.27 35.77 4.80
N LYS A 251 1.91 37.03 4.52
CA LYS A 251 2.84 38.11 4.18
C LYS A 251 2.99 39.09 5.34
N LEU A 252 4.23 39.23 5.85
CA LEU A 252 4.59 40.22 6.87
C LEU A 252 5.75 41.09 6.33
N GLY A 253 5.40 42.23 5.75
CA GLY A 253 6.37 43.11 5.08
C GLY A 253 6.95 42.44 3.83
N ARG A 254 8.28 42.22 3.79
CA ARG A 254 8.97 41.48 2.71
C ARG A 254 9.12 39.98 2.99
N LYS A 255 8.65 39.49 4.14
CA LYS A 255 8.70 38.06 4.50
C LYS A 255 7.40 37.38 4.06
N VAL A 256 7.54 36.20 3.46
CA VAL A 256 6.46 35.33 2.99
C VAL A 256 6.65 33.97 3.64
N ASN A 257 5.63 33.48 4.32
CA ASN A 257 5.64 32.18 5.00
C ASN A 257 4.39 31.40 4.61
N ASP A 258 4.55 30.13 4.24
CA ASP A 258 3.41 29.23 4.04
C ASP A 258 3.13 28.46 5.35
N ARG A 259 1.87 28.45 5.77
CA ARG A 259 1.37 27.71 6.94
C ARG A 259 0.35 26.67 6.47
N ILE A 260 0.56 25.42 6.85
CA ILE A 260 -0.40 24.34 6.61
C ILE A 260 -1.39 24.36 7.76
N VAL A 261 -2.68 24.47 7.46
CA VAL A 261 -3.78 24.51 8.42
C VAL A 261 -4.64 23.27 8.22
N VAL A 262 -4.99 22.59 9.30
CA VAL A 262 -5.81 21.38 9.29
C VAL A 262 -7.06 21.63 10.13
N SER A 263 -8.23 21.53 9.50
CA SER A 263 -9.53 21.82 10.11
C SER A 263 -10.39 20.56 10.12
N SER A 264 -10.83 20.09 11.29
CA SER A 264 -11.77 18.95 11.37
C SER A 264 -13.18 19.36 10.97
N LEU A 265 -13.85 18.48 10.22
CA LEU A 265 -15.21 18.63 9.73
C LEU A 265 -16.12 17.67 10.52
N GLY A 266 -17.34 18.10 10.88
CA GLY A 266 -18.36 17.22 11.51
C GLY A 266 -18.39 17.13 13.05
N GLN A 267 -17.61 17.91 13.80
CA GLN A 267 -17.83 18.05 15.26
C GLN A 267 -18.84 19.16 15.56
N THR A 268 -20.12 18.79 15.62
CA THR A 268 -21.15 19.57 16.32
C THR A 268 -21.91 18.66 17.30
N SER A 269 -21.44 18.55 18.55
CA SER A 269 -22.29 18.51 19.77
C SER A 269 -21.42 18.47 21.04
N ASP A 270 -21.70 19.42 21.93
CA ASP A 270 -21.53 19.34 23.40
C ASP A 270 -20.14 19.26 24.02
N LEU A 271 -19.20 20.01 23.47
CA LEU A 271 -18.23 20.70 24.30
C LEU A 271 -18.09 22.12 23.75
N GLU A 272 -18.78 23.07 24.39
CA GLU A 272 -18.21 24.38 24.64
C GLU A 272 -16.91 24.18 25.45
N LEU A 273 -15.89 23.59 24.82
CA LEU A 273 -14.51 23.83 25.21
C LEU A 273 -14.15 25.14 24.55
N GLU A 274 -14.56 26.20 25.25
CA GLU A 274 -13.93 27.51 25.21
C GLU A 274 -13.51 27.97 23.82
N VAL A 275 -14.45 28.64 23.14
CA VAL A 275 -14.16 29.78 22.26
C VAL A 275 -13.53 30.92 23.09
N ASN A 276 -12.44 30.63 23.79
CA ASN A 276 -11.61 31.55 24.58
C ASN A 276 -10.13 31.29 24.30
N GLU A 277 -9.71 31.16 23.04
CA GLU A 277 -8.33 31.49 22.66
C GLU A 277 -8.22 32.57 21.58
N VAL A 278 -9.29 33.32 21.31
CA VAL A 278 -9.22 34.59 20.54
C VAL A 278 -8.51 35.72 21.35
N ASN A 279 -7.99 35.43 22.56
CA ASN A 279 -7.25 36.41 23.38
C ASN A 279 -5.86 35.97 23.86
N ASN A 280 -5.29 34.87 23.34
CA ASN A 280 -3.86 34.56 23.52
C ASN A 280 -3.03 34.63 22.22
N ASP A 281 -3.67 34.99 21.10
CA ASP A 281 -3.06 35.30 19.79
C ASP A 281 -2.09 36.51 19.79
N ARG A 282 -1.67 37.03 20.94
CA ARG A 282 -0.58 38.03 21.00
C ARG A 282 0.69 37.49 21.63
N LYS A 283 0.68 36.29 22.23
CA LYS A 283 1.86 35.68 22.86
C LYS A 283 2.53 34.61 22.00
N ASP A 284 1.80 33.93 21.11
CA ASP A 284 2.41 32.98 20.14
C ASP A 284 2.92 33.62 18.85
N PHE A 285 2.52 34.87 18.56
CA PHE A 285 3.04 35.68 17.45
C PHE A 285 4.56 35.94 17.50
N ASN A 286 5.22 35.63 18.62
CA ASN A 286 6.67 35.80 18.77
C ASN A 286 7.49 34.51 18.58
N ARG A 287 6.88 33.32 18.48
CA ARG A 287 7.64 32.07 18.26
C ARG A 287 7.85 31.73 16.78
N HIS A 288 6.88 32.04 15.91
CA HIS A 288 6.97 31.75 14.46
C HIS A 288 7.62 32.87 13.62
N LYS A 289 8.41 33.76 14.25
CA LYS A 289 8.79 35.05 13.63
C LYS A 289 9.92 35.00 12.60
N ASP A 290 10.56 33.85 12.38
CA ASP A 290 11.81 33.81 11.60
C ASP A 290 11.94 32.82 10.44
N ASP A 291 11.02 31.86 10.26
CA ASP A 291 11.14 30.93 9.13
C ASP A 291 10.45 31.47 7.87
N ARG A 292 11.26 32.13 7.03
CA ARG A 292 10.93 32.62 5.68
C ARG A 292 10.84 31.44 4.71
N THR A 293 9.77 30.66 4.85
CA THR A 293 9.69 29.33 4.23
C THR A 293 8.46 29.15 3.37
N LEU A 294 8.67 28.62 2.17
CA LEU A 294 7.59 28.11 1.32
C LEU A 294 7.41 26.62 1.58
N LYS A 295 6.16 26.14 1.58
CA LYS A 295 5.83 24.74 1.84
C LYS A 295 5.13 24.13 0.63
N ASN A 296 5.52 22.91 0.29
CA ASN A 296 4.99 22.15 -0.83
C ASN A 296 4.64 20.74 -0.36
N ILE A 297 3.35 20.42 -0.25
CA ILE A 297 2.91 19.07 0.13
C ILE A 297 3.34 18.08 -0.96
N LEU A 298 4.06 17.03 -0.59
CA LEU A 298 4.54 15.96 -1.48
C LEU A 298 3.67 14.71 -1.40
N TYR A 299 3.13 14.46 -0.20
CA TYR A 299 2.25 13.36 0.12
C TYR A 299 1.38 13.77 1.30
N ILE A 300 0.13 13.31 1.32
CA ILE A 300 -0.74 13.36 2.49
C ILE A 300 -1.64 12.12 2.47
N GLY A 301 -1.71 11.45 3.62
CA GLY A 301 -2.62 10.33 3.88
C GLY A 301 -3.31 10.52 5.23
N ASN A 302 -3.96 9.48 5.76
CA ASN A 302 -4.85 9.65 6.92
C ASN A 302 -4.17 10.27 8.15
N ASP A 303 -2.92 9.91 8.44
CA ASP A 303 -2.24 10.31 9.68
C ASP A 303 -0.93 11.09 9.44
N TYR A 304 -0.43 11.12 8.19
CA TYR A 304 0.90 11.64 7.86
C TYR A 304 0.87 12.60 6.68
N ILE A 305 1.81 13.54 6.70
CA ILE A 305 2.01 14.52 5.63
C ILE A 305 3.51 14.69 5.36
N SER A 306 3.90 14.54 4.10
CA SER A 306 5.26 14.83 3.63
C SER A 306 5.28 16.18 2.94
N VAL A 307 6.27 17.01 3.27
CA VAL A 307 6.40 18.38 2.77
C VAL A 307 7.82 18.66 2.31
N GLU A 308 7.97 19.45 1.25
CA GLU A 308 9.22 20.14 0.94
C GLU A 308 9.15 21.55 1.50
N LYS A 309 10.10 21.88 2.37
CA LYS A 309 10.26 23.21 2.98
C LYS A 309 11.40 23.95 2.29
N THR A 310 11.11 25.11 1.70
CA THR A 310 12.09 25.93 0.95
C THR A 310 12.42 27.22 1.68
N HIS A 311 13.69 27.40 2.05
CA HIS A 311 14.21 28.62 2.67
C HIS A 311 14.72 29.60 1.59
N TYR A 312 13.81 30.41 1.03
CA TYR A 312 14.06 31.19 -0.19
C TYR A 312 14.93 32.46 -0.02
N LEU A 313 15.06 32.99 1.20
CA LEU A 313 15.94 34.13 1.50
C LEU A 313 17.34 33.74 2.00
N GLY A 314 17.59 32.44 2.20
CA GLY A 314 18.90 31.89 2.55
C GLY A 314 19.68 31.47 1.30
N LYS A 315 20.40 30.35 1.39
CA LYS A 315 21.07 29.73 0.22
C LYS A 315 20.09 29.03 -0.74
N GLY A 316 18.78 29.10 -0.48
CA GLY A 316 17.77 28.35 -1.21
C GLY A 316 17.66 26.91 -0.75
N GLU A 317 17.90 26.65 0.54
CA GLU A 317 17.84 25.31 1.15
C GLU A 317 16.46 24.69 0.96
N ARG A 318 16.42 23.40 0.59
CA ARG A 318 15.19 22.65 0.35
C ARG A 318 15.20 21.34 1.10
N VAL A 319 14.47 21.29 2.20
CA VAL A 319 14.44 20.12 3.09
C VAL A 319 13.16 19.34 2.83
N LEU A 320 13.27 18.01 2.78
CA LEU A 320 12.14 17.10 2.80
C LEU A 320 11.83 16.77 4.25
N GLU A 321 10.56 16.81 4.63
CA GLU A 321 10.13 16.48 5.98
C GLU A 321 8.90 15.58 5.92
N LEU A 322 8.76 14.69 6.91
CA LEU A 322 7.57 13.90 7.14
C LEU A 322 7.07 14.18 8.55
N HIS A 323 5.78 14.47 8.70
CA HIS A 323 5.16 14.80 9.98
C HIS A 323 3.91 13.97 10.21
N MET A 324 3.58 13.72 11.47
CA MET A 324 2.21 13.33 11.84
C MET A 324 1.31 14.57 11.73
N ILE A 325 0.13 14.42 11.14
CA ILE A 325 -0.82 15.53 10.93
C ILE A 325 -1.23 16.16 12.27
N ASP A 326 -1.45 15.34 13.30
CA ASP A 326 -1.85 15.79 14.65
C ASP A 326 -0.73 16.50 15.42
N HIS A 327 0.49 16.55 14.89
CA HIS A 327 1.67 17.12 15.54
C HIS A 327 2.41 18.13 14.66
N LEU A 328 1.74 18.70 13.67
CA LEU A 328 2.30 19.71 12.76
C LEU A 328 2.80 20.98 13.48
N ASP A 329 2.18 21.32 14.61
CA ASP A 329 2.53 22.46 15.47
C ASP A 329 3.88 22.29 16.18
N LYS A 330 4.31 21.06 16.42
CA LYS A 330 5.54 20.75 17.16
C LYS A 330 6.82 20.88 16.32
N GLU A 331 6.70 21.07 15.00
CA GLU A 331 7.81 21.20 14.03
C GLU A 331 8.89 20.13 14.20
N ARG A 332 8.49 18.89 14.51
CA ARG A 332 9.42 17.75 14.67
C ARG A 332 9.23 16.77 13.53
N PRO A 333 10.09 16.84 12.49
CA PRO A 333 10.05 15.85 11.42
C PRO A 333 10.40 14.47 11.99
N LEU A 334 9.72 13.45 11.48
CA LEU A 334 10.01 12.06 11.75
C LEU A 334 11.31 11.65 11.05
N LYS A 335 11.99 10.65 11.59
CA LYS A 335 13.09 9.95 10.91
C LYS A 335 12.54 8.78 10.11
N ILE A 336 13.27 8.38 9.07
CA ILE A 336 12.95 7.15 8.33
C ILE A 336 12.94 5.92 9.25
N SER A 337 13.76 5.92 10.31
CA SER A 337 13.77 4.87 11.34
C SER A 337 12.53 4.88 12.23
N ASP A 338 11.89 6.03 12.44
CA ASP A 338 10.65 6.13 13.22
C ASP A 338 9.47 5.50 12.47
N VAL A 339 9.55 5.42 11.13
CA VAL A 339 8.46 4.96 10.26
C VAL A 339 8.70 3.57 9.69
N SER A 340 9.94 3.26 9.30
CA SER A 340 10.30 1.99 8.65
C SER A 340 11.38 1.21 9.41
N GLY A 341 11.61 1.57 10.66
CA GLY A 341 12.53 0.88 11.56
C GLY A 341 13.96 0.83 11.03
N GLU A 342 14.70 -0.16 11.52
CA GLU A 342 16.11 -0.35 11.17
C GLU A 342 16.32 -0.65 9.68
N ILE A 343 15.38 -1.36 9.03
CA ILE A 343 15.43 -1.65 7.60
C ILE A 343 15.36 -0.35 6.78
N GLY A 344 14.44 0.55 7.13
CA GLY A 344 14.32 1.87 6.50
C GLY A 344 15.61 2.69 6.67
N ARG A 345 16.20 2.66 7.88
CA ARG A 345 17.47 3.32 8.17
C ARG A 345 18.61 2.78 7.31
N GLU A 346 18.76 1.47 7.21
CA GLU A 346 19.81 0.85 6.39
C GLU A 346 19.65 1.20 4.91
N ALA A 347 18.43 1.09 4.38
CA ALA A 347 18.10 1.45 3.00
C ALA A 347 18.38 2.94 2.71
N PHE A 348 18.07 3.81 3.67
CA PHE A 348 18.38 5.24 3.59
C PHE A 348 19.88 5.48 3.51
N MET A 349 20.65 4.87 4.42
CA MET A 349 22.10 5.03 4.46
C MET A 349 22.79 4.44 3.22
N GLU A 350 22.29 3.33 2.68
CA GLU A 350 22.78 2.77 1.41
C GLU A 350 22.51 3.72 0.23
N GLY A 351 21.26 4.21 0.13
CA GLY A 351 20.85 5.18 -0.89
C GLY A 351 21.71 6.45 -0.87
N ALA A 352 21.94 6.99 0.32
CA ALA A 352 22.79 8.17 0.53
C ALA A 352 24.26 7.90 0.14
N LYS A 353 24.85 6.79 0.61
CA LYS A 353 26.22 6.38 0.25
C LYS A 353 26.39 6.24 -1.26
N LYS A 354 25.41 5.65 -1.94
CA LYS A 354 25.40 5.54 -3.41
C LYS A 354 25.34 6.92 -4.07
N ALA A 355 24.47 7.80 -3.58
CA ALA A 355 24.32 9.16 -4.10
C ALA A 355 25.62 9.97 -4.00
N ILE A 356 26.31 9.87 -2.85
CA ILE A 356 27.63 10.47 -2.58
C ILE A 356 28.67 9.91 -3.56
N ARG A 357 28.80 8.58 -3.64
CA ARG A 357 29.77 7.92 -4.53
C ARG A 357 29.58 8.40 -5.96
N THR A 358 28.38 8.37 -6.52
CA THR A 358 28.14 8.75 -7.92
C THR A 358 28.49 10.20 -8.24
N LYS A 359 28.40 11.13 -7.28
CA LYS A 359 28.67 12.56 -7.54
C LYS A 359 30.13 12.96 -7.24
N TYR A 360 30.80 12.25 -6.33
CA TYR A 360 32.11 12.66 -5.79
C TYR A 360 33.23 11.61 -5.95
N VAL A 361 33.14 10.70 -6.93
CA VAL A 361 34.13 9.63 -7.17
C VAL A 361 35.58 10.16 -7.17
N ASP A 362 35.81 11.39 -7.66
CA ASP A 362 37.15 11.92 -7.93
C ASP A 362 37.64 13.04 -6.97
N GLN A 363 36.84 13.47 -6.00
CA GLN A 363 37.22 14.55 -5.09
C GLN A 363 37.65 14.03 -3.72
N LYS A 364 38.90 13.54 -3.62
CA LYS A 364 39.54 13.15 -2.35
C LYS A 364 39.94 14.32 -1.45
N SER A 365 39.71 15.59 -1.83
CA SER A 365 40.32 16.74 -1.15
C SER A 365 39.46 17.99 -0.95
N SER A 366 38.14 17.91 -1.02
CA SER A 366 37.27 19.04 -0.67
C SER A 366 36.60 18.79 0.68
N SER A 367 36.65 19.81 1.54
CA SER A 367 36.01 19.90 2.85
C SER A 367 34.48 19.99 2.72
N ILE A 368 33.87 19.02 2.06
CA ILE A 368 32.41 18.94 1.85
C ILE A 368 31.84 18.08 2.97
N ASP A 369 31.02 18.67 3.83
CA ASP A 369 30.30 17.95 4.89
C ASP A 369 29.09 17.23 4.26
N LEU A 370 29.27 15.96 3.91
CA LEU A 370 28.22 15.10 3.35
C LEU A 370 27.72 14.14 4.43
N LYS A 371 26.92 14.66 5.36
CA LYS A 371 26.28 13.85 6.40
C LYS A 371 24.80 13.65 6.06
N PRO A 372 24.37 12.42 5.73
CA PRO A 372 22.95 12.12 5.54
C PRO A 372 22.15 12.40 6.84
N ASN A 373 20.99 13.03 6.71
CA ASN A 373 20.04 13.26 7.80
C ASN A 373 18.80 12.39 7.58
N GLU A 374 18.52 11.47 8.51
CA GLU A 374 17.37 10.57 8.46
C GLU A 374 16.00 11.28 8.47
N GLU A 375 15.95 12.55 8.86
CA GLU A 375 14.74 13.39 8.81
C GLU A 375 14.52 13.99 7.41
N ASN A 376 15.56 14.04 6.56
CA ASN A 376 15.51 14.64 5.23
C ASN A 376 15.06 13.61 4.17
N PHE A 377 13.82 13.13 4.32
CA PHE A 377 13.16 12.22 3.39
C PHE A 377 11.68 12.58 3.20
N GLY A 378 11.09 12.06 2.12
CA GLY A 378 9.67 12.23 1.84
C GLY A 378 9.12 11.14 0.92
N LEU A 379 7.82 11.21 0.68
CA LEU A 379 7.11 10.30 -0.21
C LEU A 379 6.83 10.95 -1.56
N PHE A 380 6.94 10.14 -2.61
CA PHE A 380 6.73 10.55 -3.99
C PHE A 380 6.00 9.46 -4.77
N ARG A 381 5.13 9.86 -5.69
CA ARG A 381 4.52 8.93 -6.65
C ARG A 381 5.51 8.50 -7.74
N ARG A 382 5.48 7.22 -8.08
CA ARG A 382 6.17 6.67 -9.25
C ARG A 382 5.50 5.40 -9.74
N SER A 383 4.94 5.46 -10.95
CA SER A 383 4.51 4.27 -11.70
C SER A 383 3.55 3.37 -10.92
N GLY A 384 2.53 3.98 -10.32
CA GLY A 384 1.52 3.25 -9.56
C GLY A 384 1.78 3.14 -8.07
N HIS A 385 2.99 3.49 -7.59
CA HIS A 385 3.35 3.32 -6.18
C HIS A 385 3.85 4.59 -5.50
N TRP A 386 3.66 4.66 -4.19
CA TRP A 386 4.36 5.59 -3.31
C TRP A 386 5.75 5.06 -2.98
N ILE A 387 6.77 5.91 -3.12
CA ILE A 387 8.16 5.56 -2.85
C ILE A 387 8.83 6.57 -1.92
N PHE A 388 9.72 6.07 -1.07
CA PHE A 388 10.59 6.93 -0.28
C PHE A 388 11.73 7.51 -1.12
N ARG A 389 11.98 8.81 -0.96
CA ARG A 389 13.21 9.46 -1.42
C ARG A 389 13.84 10.25 -0.30
N GLY A 390 15.15 10.08 -0.15
CA GLY A 390 15.97 10.90 0.73
C GLY A 390 16.64 12.02 -0.06
N ARG A 391 17.05 13.07 0.64
CA ARG A 391 17.77 14.19 0.06
C ARG A 391 19.09 14.41 0.78
N LEU A 392 20.14 14.55 -0.02
CA LEU A 392 21.46 14.90 0.44
C LEU A 392 21.71 16.38 0.17
N ASP A 393 21.92 17.15 1.24
CA ASP A 393 22.32 18.54 1.16
C ASP A 393 23.80 18.65 0.81
N ILE A 394 24.12 19.57 -0.09
CA ILE A 394 25.45 19.76 -0.63
C ILE A 394 25.78 21.24 -0.57
N VAL A 395 26.75 21.58 0.26
CA VAL A 395 27.23 22.96 0.39
C VAL A 395 28.66 23.04 -0.11
N GLU A 396 28.85 23.68 -1.26
CA GLU A 396 30.14 23.90 -1.92
C GLU A 396 30.32 25.40 -2.15
N ASP A 397 31.46 25.97 -1.74
CA ASP A 397 31.77 27.41 -1.91
C ASP A 397 30.65 28.36 -1.49
N ASN A 398 30.00 28.03 -0.37
CA ASN A 398 28.85 28.76 0.20
C ASN A 398 27.58 28.76 -0.68
N GLN A 399 27.52 27.94 -1.73
CA GLN A 399 26.34 27.67 -2.53
C GLN A 399 25.67 26.37 -2.07
N TYR A 400 24.36 26.39 -1.94
CA TYR A 400 23.56 25.21 -1.62
C TYR A 400 23.10 24.54 -2.93
N SER A 401 23.23 23.22 -2.95
CA SER A 401 22.54 22.35 -3.88
C SER A 401 22.09 21.10 -3.12
N TYR A 402 21.28 20.27 -3.77
CA TYR A 402 20.88 18.99 -3.20
C TYR A 402 20.90 17.89 -4.24
N LYS A 403 20.83 16.66 -3.76
CA LYS A 403 20.64 15.48 -4.60
C LYS A 403 19.66 14.52 -3.94
N ASP A 404 18.57 14.25 -4.65
CA ASP A 404 17.61 13.23 -4.25
C ASP A 404 18.17 11.83 -4.56
N PHE A 405 17.82 10.87 -3.72
CA PHE A 405 18.16 9.47 -3.90
C PHE A 405 17.01 8.56 -3.47
N ASN A 406 16.89 7.41 -4.14
CA ASN A 406 15.86 6.44 -3.80
C ASN A 406 16.26 5.70 -2.52
N ILE A 407 15.31 5.58 -1.60
CA ILE A 407 15.41 4.71 -0.42
C ILE A 407 14.72 3.41 -0.82
N LYS A 408 15.44 2.30 -0.84
CA LYS A 408 14.90 0.99 -1.24
C LYS A 408 14.15 0.31 -0.09
N ALA A 409 13.19 1.02 0.48
CA ALA A 409 12.25 0.50 1.46
C ALA A 409 10.84 0.78 0.96
N THR A 410 9.91 -0.14 1.21
CA THR A 410 8.50 0.03 0.88
C THR A 410 7.84 0.83 2.01
N PRO A 411 7.04 1.88 1.71
CA PRO A 411 6.21 2.51 2.72
C PRO A 411 5.33 1.47 3.44
N PRO A 412 5.27 1.49 4.79
CA PRO A 412 4.45 0.55 5.54
C PRO A 412 2.96 0.90 5.42
N LYS A 413 2.06 -0.06 5.66
CA LYS A 413 0.61 0.10 5.48
C LYS A 413 0.02 1.18 6.41
N GLU A 414 0.64 1.41 7.55
CA GLU A 414 0.27 2.48 8.49
C GLU A 414 0.51 3.87 7.90
N LEU A 415 1.45 3.98 6.96
CA LEU A 415 1.79 5.24 6.29
C LEU A 415 0.99 5.44 5.01
N VAL A 416 0.84 4.39 4.20
CA VAL A 416 0.16 4.40 2.90
C VAL A 416 -0.77 3.20 2.79
N GLN A 417 -2.07 3.44 2.67
CA GLN A 417 -3.07 2.40 2.46
C GLN A 417 -3.34 2.21 0.96
N TYR A 418 -3.67 0.97 0.55
CA TYR A 418 -4.08 0.63 -0.82
C TYR A 418 -3.10 1.09 -1.93
N ASP A 419 -1.79 0.90 -1.73
CA ASP A 419 -0.74 1.18 -2.73
C ASP A 419 -0.42 -0.03 -3.62
N GLU A 420 -1.45 -0.76 -4.01
CA GLU A 420 -1.34 -1.98 -4.81
C GLU A 420 -1.69 -1.70 -6.28
N LEU A 421 -1.02 -2.44 -7.18
CA LEU A 421 -1.22 -2.31 -8.62
C LEU A 421 -1.33 -3.71 -9.26
N PRO A 422 -2.50 -4.37 -9.14
CA PRO A 422 -2.71 -5.74 -9.62
C PRO A 422 -2.38 -5.92 -11.11
N ILE A 423 -2.72 -4.93 -11.93
CA ILE A 423 -2.32 -4.89 -13.33
C ILE A 423 -0.95 -4.23 -13.45
N SER A 424 0.08 -5.01 -13.83
CA SER A 424 1.45 -4.50 -13.95
C SER A 424 1.56 -3.20 -14.76
N TRP A 425 2.48 -2.33 -14.34
CA TRP A 425 2.75 -1.07 -15.03
C TRP A 425 3.00 -1.23 -16.54
N ASN A 426 3.67 -2.31 -16.96
CA ASN A 426 3.89 -2.58 -18.38
C ASN A 426 2.59 -2.84 -19.16
N ARG A 427 1.63 -3.57 -18.58
CA ARG A 427 0.31 -3.79 -19.19
C ARG A 427 -0.45 -2.46 -19.31
N ILE A 428 -0.41 -1.62 -18.27
CA ILE A 428 -0.98 -0.26 -18.31
C ILE A 428 -0.32 0.57 -19.42
N LYS A 429 1.01 0.56 -19.54
CA LYS A 429 1.74 1.32 -20.59
C LYS A 429 1.48 0.82 -22.01
N ILE A 430 1.21 -0.47 -22.20
CA ILE A 430 0.79 -1.00 -23.50
C ILE A 430 -0.58 -0.45 -23.88
N LYS A 431 -1.49 -0.39 -22.91
CA LYS A 431 -2.86 0.08 -23.11
C LYS A 431 -2.95 1.60 -23.24
N ILE A 432 -2.22 2.32 -22.40
CA ILE A 432 -2.22 3.78 -22.23
C ILE A 432 -0.76 4.26 -22.30
N PRO A 433 -0.18 4.40 -23.50
CA PRO A 433 1.23 4.74 -23.70
C PRO A 433 1.65 6.08 -23.09
N GLU A 434 0.73 7.00 -22.88
CA GLU A 434 0.92 8.31 -22.26
C GLU A 434 0.80 8.31 -20.73
N ALA A 435 0.41 7.18 -20.12
CA ALA A 435 0.26 7.09 -18.67
C ALA A 435 1.58 7.42 -17.96
N VAL A 436 1.52 8.37 -17.05
CA VAL A 436 2.63 8.78 -16.16
C VAL A 436 2.46 8.20 -14.76
N ASP A 437 1.22 7.89 -14.37
CA ASP A 437 0.88 7.26 -13.10
C ASP A 437 -0.47 6.53 -13.17
N ALA A 438 -0.80 5.67 -12.21
CA ALA A 438 -2.10 5.00 -12.15
C ALA A 438 -2.50 4.49 -10.76
N PHE A 439 -3.79 4.22 -10.55
CA PHE A 439 -4.36 3.59 -9.36
C PHE A 439 -5.39 2.55 -9.80
N ILE A 440 -5.52 1.46 -9.05
CA ILE A 440 -6.55 0.44 -9.27
C ILE A 440 -7.41 0.35 -8.01
N SER A 441 -8.72 0.26 -8.18
CA SER A 441 -9.66 0.13 -7.06
C SER A 441 -9.41 -1.16 -6.27
N PRO A 442 -9.73 -1.19 -4.96
CA PRO A 442 -9.62 -2.41 -4.16
C PRO A 442 -10.44 -3.60 -4.69
N HIS A 443 -11.54 -3.33 -5.41
CA HIS A 443 -12.35 -4.37 -6.08
C HIS A 443 -11.83 -4.75 -7.47
N GLU A 444 -10.72 -4.16 -7.91
CA GLU A 444 -10.09 -4.39 -9.21
C GLU A 444 -11.02 -4.17 -10.42
N ASP A 445 -12.00 -3.28 -10.27
CA ASP A 445 -13.05 -2.98 -11.25
C ASP A 445 -12.86 -1.60 -11.92
N MET A 446 -11.90 -0.81 -11.46
CA MET A 446 -11.64 0.55 -11.94
C MET A 446 -10.13 0.86 -11.96
N LEU A 447 -9.65 1.32 -13.10
CA LEU A 447 -8.32 1.91 -13.27
C LEU A 447 -8.45 3.42 -13.43
N VAL A 448 -7.74 4.17 -12.58
CA VAL A 448 -7.54 5.62 -12.76
C VAL A 448 -6.13 5.83 -13.29
N ALA A 449 -5.98 6.18 -14.57
CA ALA A 449 -4.71 6.42 -15.22
C ALA A 449 -4.48 7.91 -15.45
N LEU A 450 -3.29 8.41 -15.11
CA LEU A 450 -2.94 9.82 -15.23
C LEU A 450 -2.02 10.04 -16.41
N THR A 451 -2.30 11.08 -17.17
CA THR A 451 -1.45 11.58 -18.25
C THR A 451 -0.87 12.94 -17.86
N HIS A 452 -0.30 13.68 -18.82
CA HIS A 452 0.19 15.03 -18.56
C HIS A 452 -0.90 16.09 -18.42
N ASN A 453 -2.11 15.81 -18.93
CA ASN A 453 -3.20 16.78 -19.07
C ASN A 453 -4.57 16.20 -18.70
N ALA A 454 -4.69 14.91 -18.41
CA ALA A 454 -5.95 14.27 -18.09
C ALA A 454 -5.80 13.12 -17.10
N MET A 455 -6.86 12.88 -16.36
CA MET A 455 -7.10 11.66 -15.58
C MET A 455 -8.16 10.85 -16.32
N LEU A 456 -7.78 9.65 -16.77
CA LEU A 456 -8.61 8.74 -17.54
C LEU A 456 -9.10 7.61 -16.62
N ILE A 457 -10.40 7.37 -16.60
CA ILE A 457 -11.01 6.37 -15.74
C ILE A 457 -11.52 5.24 -16.63
N TYR A 458 -10.93 4.06 -16.48
CA TYR A 458 -11.26 2.86 -17.25
C TYR A 458 -11.94 1.82 -16.36
N PRO A 459 -13.00 1.15 -16.85
CA PRO A 459 -13.46 -0.07 -16.24
C PRO A 459 -12.42 -1.19 -16.43
N ILE A 460 -12.34 -2.07 -15.44
CA ILE A 460 -11.58 -3.31 -15.50
C ILE A 460 -12.59 -4.45 -15.43
N ASP A 461 -12.55 -5.34 -16.41
CA ASP A 461 -13.37 -6.54 -16.46
C ASP A 461 -12.45 -7.77 -16.54
N GLU A 462 -12.60 -8.72 -15.62
CA GLU A 462 -11.79 -9.96 -15.56
C GLU A 462 -10.27 -9.70 -15.61
N GLY A 463 -9.80 -8.62 -14.97
CA GLY A 463 -8.38 -8.23 -14.92
C GLY A 463 -7.83 -7.61 -16.21
N GLU A 464 -8.70 -7.23 -17.15
CA GLU A 464 -8.38 -6.55 -18.40
C GLU A 464 -8.91 -5.11 -18.43
N ILE A 465 -8.08 -4.19 -18.93
CA ILE A 465 -8.46 -2.77 -19.05
C ILE A 465 -9.34 -2.60 -20.28
N ALA A 466 -10.54 -2.05 -20.12
CA ALA A 466 -11.49 -1.82 -21.20
C ALA A 466 -10.92 -0.95 -22.33
N TYR A 467 -11.49 -1.04 -23.54
CA TYR A 467 -10.97 -0.35 -24.73
C TYR A 467 -10.89 1.18 -24.60
N ALA A 468 -11.95 1.79 -24.08
CA ALA A 468 -12.08 3.24 -23.94
C ALA A 468 -12.33 3.61 -22.48
N PRO A 469 -11.91 4.82 -22.05
CA PRO A 469 -12.23 5.31 -20.73
C PRO A 469 -13.73 5.62 -20.64
N GLU A 470 -14.29 5.41 -19.45
CA GLU A 470 -15.66 5.73 -19.10
C GLU A 470 -15.83 7.21 -18.70
N ALA A 471 -14.75 7.81 -18.20
CA ALA A 471 -14.68 9.23 -17.88
C ALA A 471 -13.26 9.79 -18.06
N GLU A 472 -13.20 11.09 -18.33
CA GLU A 472 -11.98 11.87 -18.47
C GLU A 472 -12.14 13.16 -17.68
N ILE A 473 -11.13 13.50 -16.87
CA ILE A 473 -11.07 14.73 -16.09
C ILE A 473 -9.83 15.52 -16.50
N GLU A 474 -10.00 16.80 -16.83
CA GLU A 474 -8.89 17.66 -17.23
C GLU A 474 -7.97 17.97 -16.03
N LEU A 475 -6.67 17.79 -16.25
CA LEU A 475 -5.63 18.14 -15.28
C LEU A 475 -4.99 19.48 -15.65
N ASN A 476 -4.69 20.27 -14.62
CA ASN A 476 -3.90 21.48 -14.77
C ASN A 476 -2.48 21.14 -15.27
N SER A 477 -1.82 22.12 -15.88
CA SER A 477 -0.45 21.93 -16.37
C SER A 477 0.49 21.50 -15.23
N ALA A 478 1.16 20.36 -15.43
CA ALA A 478 2.08 19.76 -14.47
C ALA A 478 1.45 19.43 -13.09
N GLU A 479 0.14 19.20 -13.05
CA GLU A 479 -0.56 18.75 -11.86
C GLU A 479 -0.08 17.36 -11.41
N ARG A 480 0.03 17.17 -10.08
CA ARG A 480 0.59 15.96 -9.47
C ARG A 480 -0.29 15.46 -8.36
N VAL A 481 -0.41 14.13 -8.25
CA VAL A 481 -1.09 13.49 -7.13
C VAL A 481 -0.23 13.57 -5.88
N ILE A 482 -0.87 13.97 -4.78
CA ILE A 482 -0.31 14.00 -3.44
C ILE A 482 -1.12 13.13 -2.45
N MET A 483 -2.31 12.65 -2.83
CA MET A 483 -3.17 11.81 -2.00
C MET A 483 -3.98 10.86 -2.89
N SER A 484 -4.15 9.62 -2.44
CA SER A 484 -5.00 8.60 -3.08
C SER A 484 -5.60 7.72 -1.99
N GLU A 485 -6.81 8.05 -1.55
CA GLU A 485 -7.49 7.37 -0.43
C GLU A 485 -8.74 6.67 -0.95
N TRP A 486 -8.92 5.40 -0.59
CA TRP A 486 -10.03 4.57 -1.06
C TRP A 486 -11.05 4.30 0.05
N ALA A 487 -12.32 4.27 -0.34
CA ALA A 487 -13.42 3.75 0.48
C ALA A 487 -14.23 2.72 -0.30
N ILE A 488 -14.71 1.71 0.42
CA ILE A 488 -15.48 0.57 -0.14
C ILE A 488 -16.81 0.41 0.59
N GLY A 489 -17.78 -0.21 -0.08
CA GLY A 489 -19.10 -0.52 0.45
C GLY A 489 -19.82 0.73 0.93
N LYS A 490 -20.46 0.65 2.10
CA LYS A 490 -21.15 1.80 2.73
C LYS A 490 -20.30 3.06 2.91
N TYR A 491 -18.97 2.94 3.04
CA TYR A 491 -18.11 4.11 3.22
C TYR A 491 -17.98 4.94 1.96
N ALA A 492 -18.14 4.34 0.77
CA ALA A 492 -18.10 5.08 -0.49
C ALA A 492 -19.25 6.10 -0.58
N LEU A 493 -20.45 5.73 -0.09
CA LEU A 493 -21.61 6.63 -0.02
C LEU A 493 -21.43 7.67 1.09
N ALA A 494 -20.97 7.26 2.28
CA ALA A 494 -20.75 8.20 3.38
C ALA A 494 -19.72 9.28 3.02
N TRP A 495 -18.68 8.93 2.25
CA TRP A 495 -17.68 9.88 1.77
C TRP A 495 -18.28 10.85 0.75
N GLU A 496 -19.15 10.37 -0.14
CA GLU A 496 -19.85 11.21 -1.11
C GLU A 496 -20.71 12.28 -0.41
N GLU A 497 -21.52 11.88 0.57
CA GLU A 497 -22.37 12.78 1.36
C GLU A 497 -21.53 13.86 2.06
N GLU A 498 -20.48 13.44 2.77
CA GLU A 498 -19.58 14.37 3.47
C GLU A 498 -18.82 15.29 2.52
N PHE A 499 -18.43 14.80 1.33
CA PHE A 499 -17.77 15.62 0.32
C PHE A 499 -18.73 16.70 -0.22
N LEU A 500 -19.98 16.33 -0.50
CA LEU A 500 -21.02 17.25 -0.97
C LEU A 500 -21.39 18.33 0.05
N ASP A 501 -21.47 17.97 1.33
CA ASP A 501 -21.76 18.92 2.41
C ASP A 501 -20.66 19.98 2.59
N ASN A 502 -19.47 19.74 2.05
CA ASN A 502 -18.29 20.60 2.20
C ASN A 502 -17.93 21.40 0.92
N LYS A 503 -18.95 21.91 0.23
CA LYS A 503 -18.83 22.80 -0.95
C LYS A 503 -18.21 22.14 -2.19
N ALA A 504 -18.37 20.84 -2.36
CA ALA A 504 -18.02 20.20 -3.61
C ALA A 504 -18.93 20.67 -4.76
N TYR A 505 -18.39 20.65 -5.98
CA TYR A 505 -19.15 20.89 -7.20
C TYR A 505 -19.02 19.70 -8.17
N PRO A 506 -20.08 19.40 -8.94
CA PRO A 506 -20.06 18.31 -9.91
C PRO A 506 -19.16 18.64 -11.10
N LEU A 507 -18.35 17.66 -11.49
CA LEU A 507 -17.64 17.65 -12.78
C LEU A 507 -18.42 16.86 -13.84
N LYS A 508 -19.27 15.93 -13.42
CA LYS A 508 -20.17 15.15 -14.28
C LYS A 508 -21.49 14.88 -13.57
#